data_AF-A0A8H7GVE1-F1
#
_entry.id   AF-A0A8H7GVE1-F1
#
_cell.length_a   1.000
_cell.length_b   1.000
_cell.length_c   1.000
_cell.angle_alpha   90.00
_cell.angle_beta   90.00
_cell.angle_gamma   90.00
#
_symmetry.space_group_name_H-M   'P 1'
#
loop_
_entity.id
_entity.type
_entity.pdbx_description
1 polymer ?
#
loop_
_entity_poly.entity_id
_entity_poly.type
_entity_poly.pdbx_seq_one_letter_code
_entity_poly.pdbx_strand_id
1 'polypeptide(L)'
;MGHEPDSKLKKDVETWVLSQHHRSELKGDTLFERASVRLIHALAHDERFGNLIADHPIKGLKQELEAYTYALKYVSMFIDTVAKESNISLLYYLASRVKQHRDKSVDSSLYNLEEPTAEVLNLFRIAELFQLMLKETADSRSWNLQTWPGKINLPTDLFSPMDDYQQAHDFVSRVYIPDTIQIELRQNLLRKSVSGVKRKTGGTRQVSETKRARPSKSTTKTRKKGVNAPPRKSVKRKDVDGVAPSAPVARKSRRVISKVFYGESGDESNDSDLKDQTENDPS
;
A
#
# COMPACT_ATOMS: atom_id res chain seq x y z
N MET A 1 16.29 -0.30 13.68
CA MET A 1 16.42 0.48 12.42
C MET A 1 15.85 1.89 12.49
N GLY A 2 14.60 2.13 12.93
CA GLY A 2 14.06 3.51 13.03
C GLY A 2 14.90 4.45 13.92
N HIS A 3 15.45 3.92 15.01
CA HIS A 3 16.38 4.61 15.93
C HIS A 3 17.85 4.20 15.76
N GLU A 4 18.22 3.61 14.61
CA GLU A 4 19.58 3.15 14.38
C GLU A 4 20.57 4.33 14.39
N PRO A 5 21.58 4.34 15.29
CA PRO A 5 22.58 5.40 15.34
C PRO A 5 23.56 5.34 14.16
N ASP A 6 23.88 4.14 13.65
CA ASP A 6 24.76 4.03 12.48
C ASP A 6 24.01 4.38 11.19
N SER A 7 24.31 5.57 10.66
CA SER A 7 23.74 6.06 9.42
C SER A 7 24.09 5.20 8.19
N LYS A 8 25.19 4.45 8.22
CA LYS A 8 25.57 3.55 7.14
C LYS A 8 24.68 2.31 7.16
N LEU A 9 24.64 1.60 8.29
CA LEU A 9 23.76 0.44 8.48
C LEU A 9 22.29 0.77 8.19
N LYS A 10 21.82 1.94 8.62
CA LYS A 10 20.47 2.40 8.32
C LYS A 10 20.21 2.49 6.81
N LYS A 11 21.10 3.12 6.04
CA LYS A 11 20.98 3.23 4.58
C LYS A 11 21.07 1.89 3.88
N ASP A 12 21.94 1.00 4.36
CA ASP A 12 22.12 -0.33 3.79
C ASP A 12 20.81 -1.14 3.93
N VAL A 13 20.15 -1.07 5.08
CA VAL A 13 18.85 -1.72 5.29
C VAL A 13 17.72 -1.04 4.52
N GLU A 14 17.67 0.29 4.47
CA GLU A 14 16.68 1.00 3.64
C GLU A 14 16.80 0.58 2.17
N THR A 15 18.03 0.48 1.64
CA THR A 15 18.32 0.02 0.29
C THR A 15 17.89 -1.43 0.09
N TRP A 16 18.13 -2.30 1.08
CA TRP A 16 17.68 -3.68 1.03
C TRP A 16 16.15 -3.79 1.01
N VAL A 17 15.45 -3.05 1.89
CA VAL A 17 13.98 -3.00 1.93
C VAL A 17 13.42 -2.52 0.59
N LEU A 18 13.97 -1.43 0.04
CA LEU A 18 13.60 -0.92 -1.29
C LEU A 18 13.77 -1.98 -2.39
N SER A 19 14.89 -2.73 -2.37
CA SER A 19 15.13 -3.81 -3.34
C SER A 19 14.11 -4.95 -3.20
N GLN A 20 13.78 -5.35 -1.97
CA GLN A 20 12.80 -6.42 -1.73
C GLN A 20 11.37 -5.99 -2.07
N HIS A 21 10.98 -4.76 -1.72
CA HIS A 21 9.69 -4.19 -2.08
C HIS A 21 9.52 -4.17 -3.59
N HIS A 22 10.53 -3.68 -4.31
CA HIS A 22 10.49 -3.69 -5.77
C HIS A 22 10.30 -5.09 -6.37
N ARG A 23 10.96 -6.12 -5.80
CA ARG A 23 10.76 -7.52 -6.23
C ARG A 23 9.35 -8.04 -5.91
N SER A 24 8.75 -7.61 -4.81
CA SER A 24 7.35 -7.93 -4.45
C SER A 24 6.38 -7.32 -5.45
N GLU A 25 6.58 -6.06 -5.83
CA GLU A 25 5.74 -5.36 -6.80
C GLU A 25 5.80 -6.00 -8.19
N LEU A 26 6.98 -6.45 -8.63
CA LEU A 26 7.13 -7.17 -9.90
C LEU A 26 6.32 -8.47 -9.94
N LYS A 27 5.97 -9.04 -8.78
CA LYS A 27 5.09 -10.19 -8.64
C LYS A 27 3.61 -9.81 -8.46
N GLY A 28 3.30 -8.52 -8.38
CA GLY A 28 1.96 -8.01 -8.07
C GLY A 28 1.52 -8.25 -6.64
N ASP A 29 2.46 -8.46 -5.71
CA ASP A 29 2.17 -8.78 -4.32
C ASP A 29 2.20 -7.53 -3.43
N THR A 30 1.30 -7.49 -2.44
CA THR A 30 1.09 -6.39 -1.49
C THR A 30 1.67 -6.69 -0.11
N LEU A 31 2.63 -7.61 -0.01
CA LEU A 31 3.21 -8.05 1.27
C LEU A 31 3.72 -6.90 2.14
N PHE A 32 4.41 -5.92 1.54
CA PHE A 32 4.97 -4.79 2.28
C PHE A 32 3.89 -3.83 2.76
N GLU A 33 2.89 -3.55 1.93
CA GLU A 33 1.74 -2.74 2.30
C GLU A 33 0.97 -3.42 3.43
N ARG A 34 0.73 -4.73 3.33
CA ARG A 34 0.11 -5.53 4.38
C ARG A 34 0.97 -5.63 5.64
N ALA A 35 2.29 -5.49 5.55
CA ALA A 35 3.15 -5.46 6.73
C ALA A 35 2.93 -4.20 7.59
N SER A 36 2.39 -3.11 7.01
CA SER A 36 2.07 -1.88 7.76
C SER A 36 1.18 -2.14 8.97
N VAL A 37 0.17 -3.02 8.85
CA VAL A 37 -0.76 -3.29 9.97
C VAL A 37 -0.08 -4.04 11.10
N ARG A 38 0.89 -4.91 10.79
CA ARG A 38 1.73 -5.59 11.80
C ARG A 38 2.68 -4.60 12.47
N LEU A 39 3.22 -3.64 11.71
CA LEU A 39 4.06 -2.58 12.28
C LEU A 39 3.26 -1.66 13.22
N ILE A 40 2.02 -1.31 12.85
CA ILE A 40 1.11 -0.55 13.72
C ILE A 40 0.88 -1.31 15.03
N HIS A 41 0.51 -2.59 14.95
CA HIS A 41 0.29 -3.45 16.11
C HIS A 41 1.54 -3.58 17.00
N ALA A 42 2.71 -3.80 16.39
CA ALA A 42 3.97 -3.93 17.12
C ALA A 42 4.36 -2.64 17.85
N LEU A 43 4.13 -1.47 17.26
CA LEU A 43 4.40 -0.18 17.90
C LEU A 43 3.39 0.13 19.01
N ALA A 44 2.14 -0.31 18.89
CA ALA A 44 1.12 -0.14 19.92
C ALA A 44 1.48 -0.91 21.22
N HIS A 45 2.18 -2.04 21.08
CA HIS A 45 2.69 -2.87 22.17
C HIS A 45 4.15 -2.62 22.55
N ASP A 46 4.81 -1.62 21.94
CA ASP A 46 6.19 -1.29 22.28
C ASP A 46 6.22 -0.71 23.71
N GLU A 47 6.98 -1.34 24.59
CA GLU A 47 7.09 -0.94 26.00
C GLU A 47 7.53 0.51 26.18
N ARG A 48 8.43 1.01 25.31
CA ARG A 48 8.92 2.39 25.40
C ARG A 48 7.83 3.37 24.99
N PHE A 49 7.10 3.07 23.91
CA PHE A 49 5.93 3.87 23.53
C PHE A 49 4.89 3.88 24.65
N GLY A 50 4.54 2.70 25.19
CA GLY A 50 3.60 2.54 26.30
C GLY A 50 4.00 3.35 27.54
N ASN A 51 5.28 3.28 27.94
CA ASN A 51 5.79 4.03 29.09
C ASN A 51 5.82 5.54 28.87
N LEU A 52 6.10 6.00 27.64
CA LEU A 52 6.11 7.42 27.31
C LEU A 52 4.68 8.00 27.23
N ILE A 53 3.71 7.22 26.75
CA ILE A 53 2.32 7.66 26.56
C ILE A 53 1.44 7.42 27.80
N ALA A 54 1.89 6.63 28.76
CA ALA A 54 1.16 6.34 29.99
C ALA A 54 0.78 7.63 30.73
N ASP A 55 -0.42 7.62 31.32
CA ASP A 55 -0.95 8.73 32.10
C ASP A 55 -0.19 8.83 33.43
N HIS A 56 0.98 9.47 33.40
CA HIS A 56 1.68 9.89 34.60
C HIS A 56 0.99 11.14 35.16
N PRO A 57 0.89 11.33 36.49
CA PRO A 57 0.26 12.50 37.12
C PRO A 57 0.80 13.88 36.68
N ILE A 58 1.93 13.92 35.97
CA ILE A 58 2.51 15.11 35.34
C ILE A 58 2.46 14.92 33.82
N LYS A 59 1.27 14.73 33.26
CA LYS A 59 1.08 14.60 31.81
C LYS A 59 1.38 15.94 31.13
N GLY A 60 2.64 16.14 30.78
CA GLY A 60 3.07 17.27 29.97
C GLY A 60 2.90 16.94 28.48
N LEU A 61 2.38 17.91 27.71
CA LEU A 61 2.34 17.87 26.24
C LEU A 61 3.69 17.42 25.62
N LYS A 62 4.80 17.74 26.28
CA LYS A 62 6.16 17.36 25.89
C LYS A 62 6.41 15.85 25.89
N GLN A 63 5.93 15.13 26.91
CA GLN A 63 6.15 13.68 27.03
C GLN A 63 5.32 12.93 25.98
N GLU A 64 4.08 13.37 25.75
CA GLU A 64 3.23 12.84 24.70
C GLU A 64 3.84 13.06 23.31
N LEU A 65 4.36 14.26 23.05
CA LEU A 65 5.12 14.56 21.83
C LEU A 65 6.36 13.66 21.68
N GLU A 66 7.06 13.36 22.78
CA GLU A 66 8.21 12.45 22.78
C GLU A 66 7.79 11.02 22.40
N ALA A 67 6.68 10.52 22.94
CA ALA A 67 6.12 9.22 22.58
C ALA A 67 5.82 9.12 21.07
N TYR A 68 5.12 10.12 20.53
CA TYR A 68 4.82 10.15 19.09
C TYR A 68 6.07 10.34 18.24
N THR A 69 7.05 11.14 18.69
CA THR A 69 8.33 11.31 17.99
C THR A 69 9.14 10.02 17.98
N TYR A 70 9.08 9.23 19.05
CA TYR A 70 9.69 7.91 19.14
C TYR A 70 9.08 6.96 18.09
N ALA A 71 7.75 6.83 18.05
CA ALA A 71 7.06 6.00 17.08
C ALA A 71 7.27 6.49 15.64
N LEU A 72 7.23 7.81 15.43
CA LEU A 72 7.38 8.47 14.13
C LEU A 72 8.67 8.07 13.41
N LYS A 73 9.76 7.77 14.11
CA LYS A 73 11.00 7.33 13.47
C LYS A 73 10.86 5.99 12.74
N TYR A 74 10.11 5.05 13.31
CA TYR A 74 9.79 3.77 12.65
C TYR A 74 8.80 3.97 11.52
N VAL A 75 7.73 4.74 11.77
CA VAL A 75 6.71 5.06 10.75
C VAL A 75 7.33 5.76 9.54
N SER A 76 8.18 6.78 9.77
CA SER A 76 8.88 7.50 8.70
C SER A 76 9.74 6.56 7.88
N MET A 77 10.55 5.70 8.52
CA MET A 77 11.41 4.75 7.80
C MET A 77 10.59 3.82 6.90
N PHE A 78 9.44 3.33 7.40
CA PHE A 78 8.55 2.49 6.62
C PHE A 78 7.94 3.25 5.44
N ILE A 79 7.39 4.45 5.68
CA ILE A 79 6.78 5.27 4.63
C ILE A 79 7.82 5.67 3.57
N ASP A 80 9.02 6.10 3.99
CA ASP A 80 10.10 6.51 3.09
C ASP A 80 10.57 5.38 2.16
N THR A 81 10.40 4.12 2.58
CA THR A 81 10.84 2.94 1.81
C THR A 81 9.72 2.24 1.02
N VAL A 82 8.49 2.23 1.54
CA VAL A 82 7.37 1.45 0.96
C VAL A 82 6.36 2.34 0.24
N ALA A 83 6.15 3.57 0.69
CA ALA A 83 5.10 4.42 0.14
C ALA A 83 5.48 4.97 -1.24
N LYS A 84 4.52 4.88 -2.16
CA LYS A 84 4.56 5.35 -3.55
C LYS A 84 3.20 5.92 -3.92
N GLU A 85 3.16 6.69 -5.00
CA GLU A 85 1.91 7.22 -5.54
C GLU A 85 0.88 6.12 -5.83
N SER A 86 1.33 4.95 -6.32
CA SER A 86 0.46 3.84 -6.68
C SER A 86 -0.16 3.09 -5.49
N ASN A 87 0.44 3.16 -4.30
CA ASN A 87 0.02 2.37 -3.13
C ASN A 87 -0.37 3.22 -1.91
N ILE A 88 -0.21 4.56 -1.96
CA ILE A 88 -0.50 5.44 -0.83
C ILE A 88 -1.95 5.32 -0.33
N SER A 89 -2.90 5.22 -1.25
CA SER A 89 -4.32 5.01 -0.96
C SER A 89 -4.58 3.68 -0.25
N LEU A 90 -3.84 2.63 -0.62
CA LEU A 90 -3.90 1.32 0.04
C LEU A 90 -3.33 1.38 1.46
N LEU A 91 -2.17 2.01 1.65
CA LEU A 91 -1.57 2.19 2.98
C LEU A 91 -2.50 2.97 3.91
N TYR A 92 -3.11 4.05 3.43
CA TYR A 92 -4.05 4.85 4.20
C TYR A 92 -5.32 4.05 4.52
N TYR A 93 -5.83 3.28 3.57
CA TYR A 93 -6.94 2.36 3.79
C TYR A 93 -6.62 1.33 4.88
N LEU A 94 -5.44 0.69 4.85
CA LEU A 94 -5.04 -0.29 5.86
C LEU A 94 -4.96 0.31 7.26
N ALA A 95 -4.38 1.51 7.42
CA ALA A 95 -4.36 2.21 8.70
C ALA A 95 -5.78 2.55 9.19
N SER A 96 -6.67 2.97 8.27
CA SER A 96 -8.09 3.21 8.57
C SER A 96 -8.81 1.94 9.01
N ARG A 97 -8.51 0.80 8.38
CA ARG A 97 -9.07 -0.51 8.78
C ARG A 97 -8.61 -0.91 10.17
N VAL A 98 -7.36 -0.64 10.54
CA VAL A 98 -6.88 -0.91 11.90
C VAL A 98 -7.68 -0.10 12.94
N LYS A 99 -7.97 1.19 12.70
CA LYS A 99 -8.84 2.00 13.59
C LYS A 99 -10.28 1.45 13.74
N GLN A 100 -10.72 0.55 12.86
CA GLN A 100 -12.07 -0.05 12.89
C GLN A 100 -12.11 -1.42 13.58
N HIS A 101 -10.97 -1.95 14.04
CA HIS A 101 -10.88 -3.28 14.66
C HIS A 101 -10.30 -3.15 16.06
N ARG A 102 -10.66 -4.10 16.93
CA ARG A 102 -10.03 -4.25 18.23
C ARG A 102 -8.74 -5.04 18.11
N ASP A 103 -7.87 -4.79 19.07
CA ASP A 103 -6.70 -5.59 19.30
C ASP A 103 -7.11 -6.95 19.88
N LYS A 104 -6.60 -8.03 19.30
CA LYS A 104 -6.93 -9.37 19.78
C LYS A 104 -6.14 -9.76 21.03
N SER A 105 -5.00 -9.15 21.29
CA SER A 105 -4.22 -9.43 22.52
C SER A 105 -4.74 -8.70 23.74
N VAL A 106 -5.64 -7.72 23.57
CA VAL A 106 -6.28 -6.97 24.66
C VAL A 106 -7.66 -7.55 24.95
N ASP A 107 -8.05 -7.63 26.22
CA ASP A 107 -9.36 -8.14 26.61
C ASP A 107 -10.49 -7.26 26.08
N SER A 108 -11.54 -7.89 25.52
CA SER A 108 -12.71 -7.19 24.95
C SER A 108 -13.42 -6.35 26.00
N SER A 109 -13.39 -6.77 27.27
CA SER A 109 -14.08 -6.07 28.36
C SER A 109 -13.57 -4.64 28.55
N LEU A 110 -12.29 -4.39 28.25
CA LEU A 110 -11.64 -3.09 28.40
C LEU A 110 -12.11 -2.04 27.39
N TYR A 111 -12.70 -2.46 26.27
CA TYR A 111 -13.29 -1.57 25.27
C TYR A 111 -14.63 -0.98 25.71
N ASN A 112 -15.29 -1.59 26.70
CA ASN A 112 -16.59 -1.17 27.21
C ASN A 112 -16.49 -0.22 28.42
N LEU A 113 -15.27 0.14 28.84
CA LEU A 113 -15.06 1.11 29.90
C LEU A 113 -15.40 2.52 29.42
N GLU A 114 -15.97 3.33 30.32
CA GLU A 114 -16.26 4.75 30.05
C GLU A 114 -14.97 5.50 29.64
N GLU A 115 -13.86 5.19 30.31
CA GLU A 115 -12.52 5.61 29.94
C GLU A 115 -11.68 4.37 29.54
N PRO A 116 -11.44 4.13 28.24
CA PRO A 116 -10.62 3.02 27.79
C PRO A 116 -9.17 3.16 28.28
N THR A 117 -8.57 2.04 28.67
CA THR A 117 -7.19 1.99 29.16
C THR A 117 -6.18 2.39 28.09
N ALA A 118 -4.99 2.82 28.50
CA ALA A 118 -3.94 3.23 27.57
C ALA A 118 -3.57 2.12 26.56
N GLU A 119 -3.54 0.85 26.99
CA GLU A 119 -3.29 -0.30 26.13
C GLU A 119 -4.32 -0.44 24.99
N VAL A 120 -5.60 -0.17 25.27
CA VAL A 120 -6.65 -0.12 24.24
C VAL A 120 -6.40 1.04 23.29
N LEU A 121 -6.13 2.24 23.83
CA LEU A 121 -5.98 3.47 23.06
C LEU A 121 -4.73 3.47 22.17
N ASN A 122 -3.67 2.77 22.55
CA ASN A 122 -2.39 2.78 21.85
C ASN A 122 -2.49 2.31 20.40
N LEU A 123 -3.32 1.31 20.11
CA LEU A 123 -3.52 0.84 18.75
C LEU A 123 -4.05 1.95 17.84
N PHE A 124 -5.06 2.68 18.32
CA PHE A 124 -5.68 3.78 17.58
C PHE A 124 -4.77 4.99 17.46
N ARG A 125 -3.99 5.31 18.51
CA ARG A 125 -2.97 6.37 18.49
C ARG A 125 -1.94 6.14 17.39
N ILE A 126 -1.40 4.92 17.30
CA ILE A 126 -0.42 4.58 16.25
C ILE A 126 -1.07 4.53 14.87
N ALA A 127 -2.27 3.98 14.74
CA ALA A 127 -2.99 3.95 13.46
C ALA A 127 -3.29 5.38 12.95
N GLU A 128 -3.66 6.30 13.84
CA GLU A 128 -3.86 7.71 13.51
C GLU A 128 -2.54 8.40 13.14
N LEU A 129 -1.44 8.08 13.82
CA LEU A 129 -0.10 8.55 13.43
C LEU A 129 0.23 8.13 12.00
N PHE A 130 -0.05 6.88 11.62
CA PHE A 130 0.14 6.41 10.25
C PHE A 130 -0.71 7.21 9.25
N GLN A 131 -2.00 7.40 9.52
CA GLN A 131 -2.89 8.18 8.65
C GLN A 131 -2.39 9.62 8.46
N LEU A 132 -2.01 10.29 9.56
CA LEU A 132 -1.46 11.64 9.56
C LEU A 132 -0.22 11.72 8.66
N MET A 133 0.73 10.80 8.86
CA MET A 133 1.99 10.80 8.12
C MET A 133 1.84 10.43 6.65
N LEU A 134 0.93 9.51 6.31
CA LEU A 134 0.62 9.16 4.92
C LEU A 134 -0.04 10.32 4.19
N LYS A 135 -0.98 11.03 4.83
CA LYS A 135 -1.60 12.22 4.27
C LYS A 135 -0.58 13.32 3.99
N GLU A 136 0.27 13.63 4.97
CA GLU A 136 1.33 14.64 4.80
C GLU A 136 2.35 14.23 3.72
N THR A 137 2.66 12.93 3.62
CA THR A 137 3.54 12.42 2.56
C THR A 137 2.90 12.55 1.18
N ALA A 138 1.59 12.28 1.07
CA ALA A 138 0.86 12.46 -0.17
C ALA A 138 0.84 13.94 -0.58
N ASP A 139 0.49 14.84 0.35
CA ASP A 139 0.41 16.29 0.11
C ASP A 139 1.78 16.86 -0.30
N SER A 140 2.84 16.52 0.45
CA SER A 140 4.21 17.01 0.18
C SER A 140 4.81 16.50 -1.14
N ARG A 141 4.36 15.33 -1.63
CA ARG A 141 4.79 14.75 -2.92
C ARG A 141 3.77 14.97 -4.04
N SER A 142 2.67 15.69 -3.77
CA SER A 142 1.55 15.90 -4.69
C SER A 142 0.94 14.59 -5.24
N TRP A 143 0.89 13.55 -4.41
CA TRP A 143 0.23 12.28 -4.74
C TRP A 143 -1.26 12.37 -4.47
N ASN A 144 -2.07 11.79 -5.35
CA ASN A 144 -3.52 11.75 -5.17
C ASN A 144 -3.92 10.68 -4.16
N LEU A 145 -4.46 11.10 -3.01
CA LEU A 145 -4.98 10.20 -2.00
C LEU A 145 -6.48 9.93 -2.25
N GLN A 146 -6.76 8.83 -2.93
CA GLN A 146 -8.12 8.41 -3.25
C GLN A 146 -8.63 7.32 -2.30
N THR A 147 -9.94 7.08 -2.31
CA THR A 147 -10.51 5.92 -1.62
C THR A 147 -10.05 4.63 -2.30
N TRP A 148 -9.50 3.71 -1.53
CA TRP A 148 -9.11 2.40 -2.06
C TRP A 148 -10.35 1.58 -2.46
N PRO A 149 -10.43 1.05 -3.70
CA PRO A 149 -11.62 0.37 -4.20
C PRO A 149 -11.80 -1.07 -3.70
N GLY A 150 -10.74 -1.66 -3.11
CA GLY A 150 -10.73 -3.05 -2.68
C GLY A 150 -11.14 -3.27 -1.22
N LYS A 151 -11.42 -4.53 -0.88
CA LYS A 151 -11.59 -4.99 0.51
C LYS A 151 -10.44 -5.90 0.88
N ILE A 152 -9.75 -5.59 1.97
CA ILE A 152 -8.66 -6.42 2.50
C ILE A 152 -8.98 -6.82 3.93
N ASN A 153 -8.91 -8.12 4.18
CA ASN A 153 -9.01 -8.66 5.52
C ASN A 153 -7.71 -8.43 6.28
N LEU A 154 -7.85 -7.92 7.50
CA LEU A 154 -6.75 -7.82 8.45
C LEU A 154 -6.35 -9.22 8.95
N PRO A 155 -5.09 -9.39 9.38
CA PRO A 155 -4.65 -10.64 9.98
C PRO A 155 -5.46 -10.97 11.25
N THR A 156 -6.20 -12.09 11.22
CA THR A 156 -7.12 -12.53 12.31
C THR A 156 -6.37 -13.06 13.54
N ASP A 157 -5.06 -13.23 13.43
CA ASP A 157 -4.15 -13.49 14.55
C ASP A 157 -3.93 -12.24 15.43
N LEU A 158 -4.05 -11.04 14.85
CA LEU A 158 -3.79 -9.78 15.56
C LEU A 158 -5.05 -8.94 15.81
N PHE A 159 -6.04 -9.03 14.91
CA PHE A 159 -7.20 -8.14 14.94
C PHE A 159 -8.49 -8.94 15.02
N SER A 160 -9.45 -8.41 15.78
CA SER A 160 -10.82 -8.90 15.83
C SER A 160 -11.79 -7.76 15.48
N PRO A 161 -12.98 -8.06 14.92
CA PRO A 161 -14.01 -7.04 14.74
C PRO A 161 -14.43 -6.49 16.11
N MET A 162 -14.87 -5.22 16.11
CA MET A 162 -15.57 -4.65 17.27
C MET A 162 -16.86 -5.43 17.54
N ASP A 163 -17.26 -5.48 18.81
CA ASP A 163 -18.44 -6.25 19.22
C ASP A 163 -19.75 -5.52 18.82
N ASP A 164 -19.72 -4.18 18.78
CA ASP A 164 -20.84 -3.34 18.34
C ASP A 164 -20.43 -2.26 17.33
N TYR A 165 -21.38 -1.87 16.47
CA TYR A 165 -21.19 -0.83 15.46
C TYR A 165 -21.06 0.57 16.07
N GLN A 166 -21.82 0.89 17.13
CA GLN A 166 -21.73 2.21 17.77
C GLN A 166 -20.37 2.39 18.42
N GLN A 167 -19.89 1.38 19.15
CA GLN A 167 -18.53 1.37 19.68
C GLN A 167 -17.49 1.57 18.57
N ALA A 168 -17.60 0.87 17.45
CA ALA A 168 -16.69 1.07 16.32
C ALA A 168 -16.71 2.52 15.80
N HIS A 169 -17.88 3.15 15.73
CA HIS A 169 -18.03 4.54 15.32
C HIS A 169 -17.38 5.51 16.31
N ASP A 170 -17.57 5.30 17.61
CA ASP A 170 -17.00 6.14 18.68
C ASP A 170 -15.48 6.12 18.66
N PHE A 171 -14.87 4.95 18.53
CA PHE A 171 -13.41 4.82 18.40
C PHE A 171 -12.89 5.43 17.09
N VAL A 172 -13.58 5.27 15.97
CA VAL A 172 -13.12 5.84 14.69
C VAL A 172 -13.20 7.37 14.68
N SER A 173 -14.26 7.93 15.29
CA SER A 173 -14.53 9.38 15.31
C SER A 173 -13.68 10.14 16.33
N ARG A 174 -13.15 9.45 17.36
CA ARG A 174 -12.26 10.04 18.34
C ARG A 174 -10.94 10.53 17.72
N VAL A 175 -10.48 11.67 18.21
CA VAL A 175 -9.14 12.22 17.96
C VAL A 175 -8.19 11.71 19.05
N TYR A 176 -7.11 11.06 18.65
CA TYR A 176 -6.11 10.46 19.53
C TYR A 176 -4.82 11.29 19.61
N ILE A 177 -4.52 12.05 18.57
CA ILE A 177 -3.37 12.96 18.50
C ILE A 177 -3.87 14.41 18.51
N PRO A 178 -3.69 15.15 19.60
CA PRO A 178 -4.08 16.56 19.67
C PRO A 178 -3.43 17.41 18.56
N ASP A 179 -4.14 18.43 18.07
CA ASP A 179 -3.69 19.29 16.97
C ASP A 179 -2.32 19.94 17.24
N THR A 180 -2.05 20.34 18.48
CA THR A 180 -0.76 20.90 18.90
C THR A 180 0.40 19.94 18.63
N ILE A 181 0.21 18.64 18.90
CA ILE A 181 1.19 17.60 18.61
C ILE A 181 1.28 17.35 17.11
N GLN A 182 0.15 17.32 16.40
CA GLN A 182 0.16 17.11 14.94
C GLN A 182 1.01 18.17 14.22
N ILE A 183 0.91 19.44 14.63
CA ILE A 183 1.72 20.54 14.07
C ILE A 183 3.22 20.26 14.23
N GLU A 184 3.66 19.87 15.43
CA GLU A 184 5.06 19.54 15.71
C GLU A 184 5.54 18.30 14.93
N LEU A 185 4.69 17.27 14.79
CA LEU A 185 5.02 16.08 14.01
C LEU A 185 5.20 16.41 12.52
N ARG A 186 4.33 17.24 11.95
CA ARG A 186 4.46 17.70 10.55
C ARG A 186 5.74 18.48 10.33
N GLN A 187 6.09 19.41 11.22
CA GLN A 187 7.37 20.14 11.14
C GLN A 187 8.59 19.20 11.12
N ASN A 188 8.56 18.12 11.89
CA ASN A 188 9.62 17.12 11.87
C ASN A 188 9.77 16.43 10.51
N LEU A 189 8.68 16.21 9.77
CA LEU A 189 8.73 15.67 8.42
C LEU A 189 9.32 16.66 7.41
N LEU A 190 8.87 17.93 7.46
CA LEU A 190 9.37 18.98 6.58
C LEU A 190 10.88 19.21 6.77
N ARG A 191 11.38 19.17 8.01
CA ARG A 191 12.82 19.28 8.27
C ARG A 191 13.63 18.18 7.57
N LYS A 192 13.11 16.95 7.49
CA LYS A 192 13.76 15.85 6.76
C LYS A 192 13.78 16.10 5.26
N SER A 193 12.66 16.54 4.66
CA SER A 193 12.58 16.75 3.21
C SER A 193 13.53 17.86 2.73
N VAL A 194 13.62 18.97 3.47
CA VAL A 194 14.52 20.09 3.11
C VAL A 194 16.00 19.73 3.28
N SER A 195 16.35 18.88 4.25
CA SER A 195 17.73 18.42 4.45
C SER A 195 18.26 17.55 3.29
N GLY A 196 17.37 16.88 2.55
CA GLY A 196 17.71 16.07 1.38
C GLY A 196 17.95 16.88 0.10
N VAL A 197 17.48 18.13 0.03
CA VAL A 197 17.59 19.00 -1.16
C VAL A 197 18.95 19.70 -1.25
N LYS A 198 19.77 19.71 -0.19
CA LYS A 198 21.17 20.19 -0.27
C LYS A 198 22.10 19.13 -0.87
N ARG A 199 21.88 18.74 -2.13
CA ARG A 199 22.91 18.09 -2.97
C ARG A 199 22.91 18.65 -4.40
N LYS A 200 24.04 19.30 -4.71
CA LYS A 200 24.57 19.74 -6.01
C LYS A 200 23.86 20.89 -6.74
N THR A 201 24.06 22.10 -6.23
CA THR A 201 24.27 23.29 -7.08
C THR A 201 25.63 23.89 -6.72
N GLY A 202 26.66 23.44 -7.43
CA GLY A 202 28.05 23.81 -7.15
C GLY A 202 29.00 23.16 -8.15
N GLY A 203 28.69 23.28 -9.43
CA GLY A 203 29.57 22.92 -10.53
C GLY A 203 29.57 24.09 -11.49
N THR A 204 30.42 25.07 -11.22
CA THR A 204 30.70 26.21 -12.10
C THR A 204 31.14 25.66 -13.45
N ARG A 205 30.20 25.65 -14.40
CA ARG A 205 30.47 25.28 -15.79
C ARG A 205 31.21 26.47 -16.40
N GLN A 206 32.53 26.44 -16.31
CA GLN A 206 33.41 27.34 -17.04
C GLN A 206 33.08 27.22 -18.53
N VAL A 207 32.51 28.30 -19.06
CA VAL A 207 32.24 28.49 -20.48
C VAL A 207 33.56 28.84 -21.13
N SER A 208 34.21 27.88 -21.78
CA SER A 208 35.30 28.18 -22.71
C SER A 208 34.72 28.41 -24.10
N GLU A 209 34.79 29.66 -24.54
CA GLU A 209 34.40 30.13 -25.85
C GLU A 209 35.25 29.53 -26.99
N THR A 210 34.55 29.26 -28.09
CA THR A 210 34.91 29.40 -29.52
C THR A 210 36.30 28.94 -30.02
N LYS A 211 36.28 28.00 -31.00
CA LYS A 211 37.04 28.14 -32.26
C LYS A 211 36.53 27.21 -33.38
N ARG A 212 35.89 27.86 -34.35
CA ARG A 212 35.90 27.68 -35.83
C ARG A 212 35.54 26.35 -36.50
N ALA A 213 34.80 26.50 -37.60
CA ALA A 213 34.29 25.47 -38.49
C ALA A 213 35.02 25.41 -39.86
N ARG A 214 34.98 24.19 -40.45
CA ARG A 214 35.05 23.78 -41.90
C ARG A 214 36.43 23.72 -42.61
N PRO A 215 36.60 22.95 -43.72
CA PRO A 215 35.64 22.14 -44.50
C PRO A 215 36.08 20.69 -44.88
N SER A 216 35.15 20.00 -45.57
CA SER A 216 35.13 18.68 -46.20
C SER A 216 36.32 18.27 -47.10
N LYS A 217 36.57 16.95 -47.20
CA LYS A 217 36.88 16.28 -48.48
C LYS A 217 36.31 14.85 -48.52
N SER A 218 35.58 14.60 -49.59
CA SER A 218 35.04 13.32 -50.02
C SER A 218 36.15 12.38 -50.51
N THR A 219 35.93 11.07 -50.41
CA THR A 219 36.21 10.15 -51.52
C THR A 219 35.35 8.91 -51.39
N THR A 220 34.82 8.53 -52.55
CA THR A 220 33.74 7.59 -52.82
C THR A 220 34.32 6.21 -53.14
N LYS A 221 33.42 5.20 -53.16
CA LYS A 221 33.45 3.89 -53.89
C LYS A 221 33.77 2.69 -52.99
N THR A 222 33.08 1.55 -53.02
CA THR A 222 32.02 1.03 -53.91
C THR A 222 31.37 -0.23 -53.30
N ARG A 223 30.08 -0.44 -53.60
CA ARG A 223 29.28 -1.67 -53.38
C ARG A 223 29.93 -2.92 -53.99
N LYS A 224 29.60 -4.11 -53.45
CA LYS A 224 28.96 -5.20 -54.22
C LYS A 224 28.21 -6.20 -53.34
N LYS A 225 26.98 -6.52 -53.78
CA LYS A 225 26.06 -7.58 -53.34
C LYS A 225 26.45 -8.93 -53.98
N GLY A 226 26.03 -10.05 -53.38
CA GLY A 226 25.87 -11.38 -54.00
C GLY A 226 25.43 -12.41 -52.94
N VAL A 227 24.12 -12.66 -52.75
CA VAL A 227 23.22 -13.66 -53.41
C VAL A 227 23.36 -15.09 -52.86
N ASN A 228 22.18 -15.67 -52.57
CA ASN A 228 21.86 -16.92 -51.89
C ASN A 228 22.13 -18.22 -52.67
N ALA A 229 22.31 -19.31 -51.88
CA ALA A 229 21.92 -20.72 -52.05
C ALA A 229 22.74 -21.66 -52.99
N PRO A 230 22.65 -23.01 -52.87
CA PRO A 230 22.10 -23.90 -51.81
C PRO A 230 23.09 -25.02 -51.32
N PRO A 231 22.79 -25.80 -50.25
CA PRO A 231 23.58 -26.97 -49.87
C PRO A 231 23.11 -28.28 -50.53
N ARG A 232 24.08 -29.14 -50.88
CA ARG A 232 23.93 -30.47 -51.51
C ARG A 232 23.50 -31.58 -50.55
N LYS A 233 22.73 -32.53 -51.10
CA LYS A 233 22.30 -33.83 -50.51
C LYS A 233 23.37 -34.94 -50.62
N SER A 234 23.35 -35.87 -49.67
CA SER A 234 23.63 -37.31 -49.83
C SER A 234 23.06 -38.04 -48.60
N VAL A 235 21.89 -38.68 -48.64
CA VAL A 235 21.55 -40.08 -49.01
C VAL A 235 22.21 -41.16 -48.13
N LYS A 236 21.39 -41.83 -47.30
CA LYS A 236 21.31 -43.31 -47.22
C LYS A 236 19.92 -43.74 -46.73
N ARG A 237 19.36 -44.74 -47.41
CA ARG A 237 18.00 -45.30 -47.31
C ARG A 237 17.95 -46.49 -46.34
N LYS A 238 16.76 -46.78 -45.78
CA LYS A 238 16.20 -48.14 -45.71
C LYS A 238 14.68 -48.07 -45.64
N ASP A 239 14.02 -48.67 -46.64
CA ASP A 239 12.58 -48.85 -46.81
C ASP A 239 12.02 -49.95 -45.90
N VAL A 240 10.75 -49.82 -45.44
CA VAL A 240 9.70 -50.88 -45.46
C VAL A 240 8.30 -50.23 -45.44
N ASP A 241 7.53 -50.51 -46.51
CA ASP A 241 6.08 -50.61 -46.72
C ASP A 241 5.05 -49.57 -46.21
N GLY A 242 4.39 -48.89 -47.18
CA GLY A 242 3.04 -49.25 -47.60
C GLY A 242 1.81 -48.53 -46.97
N VAL A 243 1.06 -47.85 -47.86
CA VAL A 243 -0.35 -47.36 -47.77
C VAL A 243 -0.56 -45.89 -47.38
N ALA A 244 -1.37 -45.22 -48.22
CA ALA A 244 -1.59 -43.78 -48.33
C ALA A 244 -2.93 -43.31 -47.67
N PRO A 245 -3.46 -42.08 -47.88
CA PRO A 245 -3.35 -40.96 -46.94
C PRO A 245 -4.70 -40.32 -46.53
N SER A 246 -4.79 -39.59 -45.40
CA SER A 246 -5.73 -38.45 -45.27
C SER A 246 -5.55 -37.60 -43.99
N ALA A 247 -5.47 -36.28 -44.21
CA ALA A 247 -5.87 -35.11 -43.41
C ALA A 247 -5.41 -34.90 -41.94
N PRO A 248 -5.00 -33.66 -41.57
CA PRO A 248 -4.59 -33.31 -40.21
C PRO A 248 -5.78 -32.90 -39.35
N VAL A 249 -5.98 -33.54 -38.20
CA VAL A 249 -6.90 -33.05 -37.17
C VAL A 249 -6.09 -32.42 -36.03
N ALA A 250 -6.13 -31.09 -35.99
CA ALA A 250 -5.71 -30.29 -34.84
C ALA A 250 -6.57 -30.67 -33.62
N ARG A 251 -5.95 -31.22 -32.57
CA ARG A 251 -6.64 -31.47 -31.29
C ARG A 251 -6.46 -30.29 -30.34
N LYS A 252 -7.62 -29.75 -29.98
CA LYS A 252 -7.90 -28.52 -29.25
C LYS A 252 -7.86 -28.73 -27.73
N SER A 253 -7.43 -27.67 -27.06
CA SER A 253 -7.49 -27.41 -25.61
C SER A 253 -8.90 -27.65 -25.02
N ARG A 254 -8.95 -28.29 -23.84
CA ARG A 254 -10.15 -28.43 -23.00
C ARG A 254 -10.25 -27.20 -22.07
N ARG A 255 -11.17 -26.29 -22.37
CA ARG A 255 -11.82 -25.43 -21.36
C ARG A 255 -13.31 -25.77 -21.36
N VAL A 256 -13.80 -26.22 -20.21
CA VAL A 256 -15.22 -26.43 -19.94
C VAL A 256 -15.81 -25.08 -19.54
N ILE A 257 -16.77 -24.58 -20.31
CA ILE A 257 -17.58 -23.40 -19.99
C ILE A 257 -19.01 -23.90 -19.81
N SER A 258 -19.58 -23.66 -18.62
CA SER A 258 -20.98 -23.93 -18.30
C SER A 258 -21.89 -22.93 -19.03
N LYS A 259 -22.84 -23.45 -19.80
CA LYS A 259 -23.85 -22.67 -20.54
C LYS A 259 -25.03 -22.37 -19.61
N VAL A 260 -25.26 -21.09 -19.29
CA VAL A 260 -26.47 -20.60 -18.62
C VAL A 260 -27.50 -20.26 -19.71
N PHE A 261 -28.72 -20.78 -19.56
CA PHE A 261 -29.83 -20.57 -20.49
C PHE A 261 -30.75 -19.48 -19.92
N TYR A 262 -31.06 -18.47 -20.73
CA TYR A 262 -32.04 -17.42 -20.43
C TYR A 262 -33.38 -17.89 -20.97
N GLY A 263 -34.31 -18.23 -20.08
CA GLY A 263 -35.72 -18.45 -20.38
C GLY A 263 -36.51 -17.26 -19.87
N GLU A 264 -36.96 -16.44 -20.80
CA GLU A 264 -37.89 -15.34 -20.61
C GLU A 264 -39.31 -15.92 -20.44
N SER A 265 -39.97 -15.58 -19.34
CA SER A 265 -41.42 -15.74 -19.19
C SER A 265 -41.91 -14.56 -18.36
N GLY A 266 -42.54 -13.63 -19.06
CA GLY A 266 -43.14 -12.43 -18.52
C GLY A 266 -44.59 -12.64 -18.06
N ASP A 267 -44.94 -11.72 -17.17
CA ASP A 267 -46.26 -11.18 -16.85
C ASP A 267 -47.28 -12.08 -16.14
N GLU A 268 -47.60 -11.71 -14.88
CA GLU A 268 -48.97 -11.29 -14.56
C GLU A 268 -49.00 -10.54 -13.22
N SER A 269 -49.55 -9.33 -13.30
CA SER A 269 -49.86 -8.44 -12.20
C SER A 269 -50.95 -9.04 -11.30
N ASN A 270 -50.77 -9.01 -9.98
CA ASN A 270 -51.90 -9.18 -9.06
C ASN A 270 -51.85 -8.12 -7.95
N ASP A 271 -52.61 -7.07 -8.21
CA ASP A 271 -53.09 -6.07 -7.27
C ASP A 271 -54.16 -6.72 -6.37
N SER A 272 -54.03 -6.58 -5.05
CA SER A 272 -55.13 -6.87 -4.12
C SER A 272 -54.99 -6.05 -2.84
N ASP A 273 -55.62 -4.88 -2.89
CA ASP A 273 -56.21 -4.17 -1.75
C ASP A 273 -56.85 -5.13 -0.74
N LEU A 274 -56.50 -5.01 0.54
CA LEU A 274 -57.39 -5.40 1.63
C LEU A 274 -57.49 -4.28 2.66
N LYS A 275 -58.75 -4.03 3.01
CA LYS A 275 -59.31 -2.81 3.59
C LYS A 275 -59.10 -2.67 5.09
N ASP A 276 -59.09 -1.39 5.43
CA ASP A 276 -59.43 -0.75 6.69
C ASP A 276 -60.78 -1.21 7.30
N GLN A 277 -60.83 -1.27 8.64
CA GLN A 277 -61.95 -1.28 9.59
C GLN A 277 -61.36 -1.65 10.97
N THR A 278 -61.46 -0.88 12.06
CA THR A 278 -62.61 -0.09 12.56
C THR A 278 -62.19 1.04 13.50
N GLU A 279 -62.82 2.21 13.33
CA GLU A 279 -63.10 3.23 14.36
C GLU A 279 -63.99 2.69 15.49
N ASN A 280 -63.76 3.15 16.74
CA ASN A 280 -64.77 3.83 17.58
C ASN A 280 -64.15 4.29 18.93
N ASP A 281 -63.63 5.52 18.92
CA ASP A 281 -63.89 6.72 19.75
C ASP A 281 -64.50 6.64 21.20
N PRO A 282 -64.59 7.76 21.97
CA PRO A 282 -64.08 7.87 23.34
C PRO A 282 -65.17 8.12 24.40
N SER A 283 -64.80 8.14 25.67
CA SER A 283 -65.46 8.87 26.78
C SER A 283 -64.51 9.02 27.95
#